data_AF-A0A3B9NNB2-F1
#
_entry.id   AF-A0A3B9NNB2-F1
#
_cell.length_a   1.000
_cell.length_b   1.000
_cell.length_c   1.000
_cell.angle_alpha   90.00
_cell.angle_beta   90.00
_cell.angle_gamma   90.00
#
_symmetry.space_group_name_H-M   'P 1'
#
loop_
_entity.id
_entity.type
_entity.pdbx_description
1 polymer ?
#
loop_
_entity_poly.entity_id
_entity_poly.type
_entity_poly.pdbx_seq_one_letter_code
_entity_poly.pdbx_strand_id
1 'polypeptide(L)'
;MTVFRPAMLKDLGAINALYNDYILNSAATFDLEPISLPDKTRWFDQFNEGGRSQLWVAFENTNLVGFATSQPFRPKAGYRNTVETSIYVAPDAVGQGHGTKLYRHLFLALDATPVKQAIAIVTRPNPASVKLHEQLGFQTVG
;
A
#
# COMPACT_ATOMS: atom_id res chain seq x y z
N MET A 1 -0.74 9.15 -19.27
CA MET A 1 0.03 9.81 -18.19
C MET A 1 -0.48 9.27 -16.86
N THR A 2 0.41 8.80 -15.98
CA THR A 2 0.00 8.29 -14.67
C THR A 2 -0.13 9.43 -13.66
N VAL A 3 -1.23 9.46 -12.92
CA VAL A 3 -1.51 10.43 -11.84
C VAL A 3 -1.38 9.72 -10.49
N PHE A 4 -0.65 10.32 -9.55
CA PHE A 4 -0.48 9.84 -8.19
C PHE A 4 -1.09 10.84 -7.22
N ARG A 5 -1.95 10.37 -6.30
CA ARG A 5 -2.65 11.23 -5.35
C ARG A 5 -3.13 10.44 -4.12
N PRO A 6 -3.50 11.11 -3.01
CA PRO A 6 -4.28 10.48 -1.96
C PRO A 6 -5.56 9.84 -2.51
N ALA A 7 -5.93 8.70 -1.94
CA ALA A 7 -7.18 8.03 -2.28
C ALA A 7 -8.38 8.80 -1.73
N MET A 8 -9.49 8.71 -2.46
CA MET A 8 -10.78 9.26 -2.10
C MET A 8 -11.79 8.12 -1.95
N LEU A 9 -12.90 8.38 -1.26
CA LEU A 9 -13.97 7.40 -1.05
C LEU A 9 -14.46 6.76 -2.37
N LYS A 10 -14.50 7.53 -3.46
CA LYS A 10 -14.88 7.05 -4.80
C LYS A 10 -13.94 6.01 -5.41
N ASP A 11 -12.69 5.93 -4.93
CA ASP A 11 -11.69 4.99 -5.45
C ASP A 11 -11.83 3.59 -4.83
N LEU A 12 -12.59 3.45 -3.74
CA LEU A 12 -12.67 2.20 -2.97
C LEU A 12 -13.18 1.03 -3.80
N GLY A 13 -14.07 1.25 -4.76
CA GLY A 13 -14.52 0.19 -5.66
C GLY A 13 -13.34 -0.44 -6.42
N ALA A 14 -12.47 0.40 -6.99
CA ALA A 14 -11.31 -0.06 -7.76
C ALA A 14 -10.21 -0.63 -6.84
N ILE A 15 -9.97 -0.01 -5.68
CA ILE A 15 -8.99 -0.52 -4.69
C ILE A 15 -9.42 -1.89 -4.18
N ASN A 16 -10.70 -2.07 -3.86
CA ASN A 16 -11.23 -3.34 -3.36
C ASN A 16 -11.17 -4.42 -4.44
N ALA A 17 -11.50 -4.09 -5.69
CA ALA A 17 -11.39 -5.03 -6.80
C ALA A 17 -9.95 -5.52 -6.99
N LEU A 18 -8.97 -4.59 -7.01
CA LEU A 18 -7.56 -4.96 -7.12
C LEU A 18 -7.09 -5.79 -5.90
N TYR A 19 -7.46 -5.41 -4.68
CA TYR A 19 -7.08 -6.16 -3.49
C TYR A 19 -7.66 -7.58 -3.49
N ASN A 20 -8.94 -7.72 -3.86
CA ASN A 20 -9.60 -9.02 -3.94
C ASN A 20 -9.04 -9.91 -5.05
N ASP A 21 -8.55 -9.34 -6.16
CA ASP A 21 -7.78 -10.09 -7.16
C ASP A 21 -6.52 -10.72 -6.54
N TYR A 22 -5.79 -9.96 -5.72
CA TYR A 22 -4.62 -10.49 -4.99
C TYR A 22 -4.99 -11.56 -3.95
N ILE A 23 -6.15 -11.45 -3.28
CA ILE A 23 -6.65 -12.50 -2.37
C ILE A 23 -6.88 -13.81 -3.12
N LEU A 24 -7.58 -13.74 -4.26
CA LEU A 24 -8.00 -14.92 -5.00
C LEU A 24 -6.85 -15.57 -5.78
N ASN A 25 -5.89 -14.78 -6.23
CA ASN A 25 -4.91 -15.20 -7.24
C ASN A 25 -3.45 -15.17 -6.75
N SER A 26 -3.20 -14.87 -5.47
CA SER A 26 -1.82 -14.79 -4.96
C SER A 26 -1.70 -15.12 -3.48
N ALA A 27 -0.47 -15.41 -3.04
CA ALA A 27 -0.12 -15.52 -1.61
C ALA A 27 0.43 -14.20 -1.02
N ALA A 28 0.30 -13.07 -1.74
CA ALA A 28 0.86 -11.79 -1.31
C ALA A 28 0.09 -11.14 -0.14
N THR A 29 -1.14 -11.60 0.10
CA THR A 29 -1.93 -11.30 1.29
C THR A 29 -2.38 -12.61 1.93
N PHE A 30 -2.67 -12.58 3.23
CA PHE A 30 -3.16 -13.72 4.00
C PHE A 30 -4.65 -13.63 4.32
N ASP A 31 -5.35 -12.61 3.80
CA ASP A 31 -6.80 -12.69 3.69
C ASP A 31 -7.16 -13.86 2.76
N LEU A 32 -8.06 -14.73 3.21
CA LEU A 32 -8.44 -15.95 2.49
C LEU A 32 -9.74 -15.78 1.69
N GLU A 33 -10.56 -14.80 2.09
CA GLU A 33 -11.88 -14.54 1.50
C GLU A 33 -11.94 -13.10 1.00
N PRO A 34 -12.61 -12.83 -0.14
CA PRO A 34 -12.77 -11.48 -0.66
C PRO A 34 -13.39 -10.51 0.36
N ILE A 35 -12.84 -9.30 0.44
CA ILE A 35 -13.32 -8.25 1.33
C ILE A 35 -14.55 -7.58 0.71
N SER A 36 -15.60 -7.41 1.51
CA SER A 36 -16.80 -6.69 1.09
C SER A 36 -16.51 -5.19 0.95
N LEU A 37 -17.23 -4.51 0.05
CA LEU A 37 -17.08 -3.05 -0.08
C LEU A 37 -17.40 -2.31 1.24
N PRO A 38 -18.44 -2.69 2.03
CA PRO A 38 -18.66 -2.12 3.36
C PRO A 38 -17.47 -2.28 4.32
N ASP A 39 -16.82 -3.45 4.34
CA ASP A 39 -15.61 -3.67 5.15
C ASP A 39 -14.45 -2.81 4.67
N LYS A 40 -14.28 -2.69 3.34
CA LYS A 40 -13.26 -1.82 2.76
C LYS A 40 -13.53 -0.34 3.09
N THR A 41 -14.78 0.09 3.16
CA THR A 41 -15.15 1.43 3.62
C THR A 41 -14.76 1.65 5.07
N ARG A 42 -15.06 0.70 5.98
CA ARG A 42 -14.61 0.79 7.38
C ARG A 42 -13.09 0.83 7.51
N TRP A 43 -12.39 0.06 6.69
CA TRP A 43 -10.93 0.12 6.60
C TRP A 43 -10.43 1.48 6.12
N PHE A 44 -11.17 2.17 5.25
CA PHE A 44 -10.78 3.48 4.73
C PHE A 44 -10.80 4.59 5.80
N ASP A 45 -11.69 4.49 6.78
CA ASP A 45 -11.88 5.50 7.83
C ASP A 45 -10.63 5.74 8.70
N GLN A 46 -9.65 4.83 8.67
CA GLN A 46 -8.39 4.99 9.40
C GLN A 46 -7.40 5.93 8.71
N PHE A 47 -7.56 6.21 7.41
CA PHE A 47 -6.59 6.98 6.64
C PHE A 47 -6.85 8.48 6.78
N ASN A 48 -5.76 9.22 6.95
CA ASN A 48 -5.79 10.66 7.15
C ASN A 48 -4.52 11.27 6.56
N GLU A 49 -4.66 12.26 5.68
CA GLU A 49 -3.54 12.92 4.99
C GLU A 49 -2.54 13.57 5.98
N GLY A 50 -2.97 13.99 7.17
CA GLY A 50 -2.07 14.51 8.21
C GLY A 50 -1.51 13.47 9.18
N GLY A 51 -1.87 12.19 9.00
CA GLY A 51 -1.57 11.12 9.95
C GLY A 51 -0.50 10.14 9.47
N ARG A 52 -0.17 9.18 10.33
CA ARG A 52 0.72 8.05 9.98
C ARG A 52 0.04 6.98 9.12
N SER A 53 -1.28 7.08 8.95
CA SER A 53 -2.06 6.17 8.12
C SER A 53 -2.35 6.84 6.78
N GLN A 54 -1.50 6.61 5.79
CA GLN A 54 -1.63 7.17 4.44
C GLN A 54 -2.13 6.13 3.45
N LEU A 55 -2.93 6.55 2.47
CA LEU A 55 -3.36 5.72 1.35
C LEU A 55 -3.24 6.51 0.04
N TRP A 56 -2.38 6.02 -0.84
CA TRP A 56 -2.08 6.62 -2.13
C TRP A 56 -2.51 5.71 -3.27
N VAL A 57 -3.00 6.30 -4.36
CA VAL A 57 -3.45 5.62 -5.57
C VAL A 57 -2.69 6.13 -6.79
N ALA A 58 -2.50 5.25 -7.77
CA ALA A 58 -1.97 5.54 -9.07
C ALA A 58 -3.04 5.24 -10.12
N PHE A 59 -3.36 6.22 -10.97
CA PHE A 59 -4.33 6.10 -12.04
C PHE A 59 -3.69 6.38 -13.40
N GLU A 60 -4.04 5.58 -14.40
CA GLU A 60 -3.83 5.90 -15.81
C GLU A 60 -5.18 6.16 -16.46
N ASN A 61 -5.42 7.42 -16.83
CA ASN A 61 -6.74 7.91 -17.21
C ASN A 61 -7.75 7.63 -16.07
N THR A 62 -8.66 6.68 -16.27
CA THR A 62 -9.67 6.25 -15.30
C THR A 62 -9.33 4.92 -14.63
N ASN A 63 -8.26 4.25 -15.03
CA ASN A 63 -7.92 2.92 -14.58
C ASN A 63 -6.98 2.98 -13.38
N LEU A 64 -7.35 2.34 -12.28
CA LEU A 64 -6.47 2.19 -11.13
C LEU A 64 -5.36 1.19 -11.49
N VAL A 65 -4.11 1.64 -11.49
CA VAL A 65 -2.94 0.80 -11.79
C VAL A 65 -2.18 0.36 -10.53
N GLY A 66 -2.53 0.91 -9.37
CA GLY A 66 -2.02 0.44 -8.08
C GLY A 66 -2.35 1.36 -6.93
N PHE A 67 -2.11 0.88 -5.71
CA PHE A 67 -2.22 1.66 -4.48
C PHE A 67 -1.14 1.24 -3.47
N ALA A 68 -0.82 2.14 -2.54
CA ALA A 68 0.09 1.89 -1.44
C ALA A 68 -0.47 2.46 -0.13
N THR A 69 -0.25 1.77 0.97
CA THR A 69 -0.73 2.14 2.30
C THR A 69 0.39 2.21 3.30
N SER A 70 0.18 3.01 4.34
CA SER A 70 0.87 2.90 5.62
C SER A 70 -0.18 2.78 6.72
N GLN A 71 0.05 1.91 7.68
CA GLN A 71 -0.85 1.66 8.80
C GLN A 71 -0.03 1.40 10.08
N PRO A 72 -0.60 1.54 11.29
CA PRO A 72 0.10 1.20 12.52
C PRO A 72 0.63 -0.24 12.51
N PHE A 73 1.92 -0.43 12.73
CA PHE A 73 2.53 -1.77 12.66
C PHE A 73 1.97 -2.73 13.72
N ARG A 74 1.93 -2.28 14.98
CA ARG A 74 1.48 -3.08 16.13
C ARG A 74 0.79 -2.19 17.17
N PRO A 75 -0.12 -2.74 17.99
CA PRO A 75 -0.95 -1.93 18.89
C PRO A 75 -0.20 -1.35 20.11
N LYS A 76 0.95 -1.92 20.49
CA LYS A 76 1.69 -1.47 21.68
C LYS A 76 2.30 -0.08 21.45
N ALA A 77 2.22 0.79 22.46
CA ALA A 77 2.66 2.20 22.39
C ALA A 77 4.14 2.41 22.01
N GLY A 78 4.99 1.40 22.21
CA GLY A 78 6.39 1.42 21.74
C GLY A 78 6.51 1.53 20.22
N TYR A 79 5.53 1.02 19.47
CA TYR A 79 5.50 1.07 18.00
C TYR A 79 4.76 2.30 17.45
N ARG A 80 4.49 3.32 18.28
CA ARG A 80 3.71 4.50 17.85
C ARG A 80 4.32 5.24 16.64
N ASN A 81 5.65 5.19 16.49
CA ASN A 81 6.38 5.80 15.38
C ASN A 81 6.76 4.78 14.28
N THR A 82 6.22 3.57 14.32
CA THR A 82 6.46 2.52 13.33
C THR A 82 5.18 2.25 12.55
N VAL A 83 5.31 2.23 11.23
CA VAL A 83 4.21 1.86 10.32
C VAL A 83 4.57 0.58 9.57
N GLU A 84 3.55 -0.20 9.26
CA GLU A 84 3.62 -1.22 8.21
C GLU A 84 3.20 -0.59 6.90
N THR A 85 3.88 -0.93 5.82
CA THR A 85 3.54 -0.47 4.47
C THR A 85 3.15 -1.63 3.57
N SER A 86 2.07 -1.48 2.82
CA SER A 86 1.64 -2.44 1.81
C SER A 86 1.57 -1.77 0.44
N ILE A 87 1.76 -2.54 -0.63
CA ILE A 87 1.67 -2.04 -1.99
C ILE A 87 1.11 -3.11 -2.93
N TYR A 88 0.17 -2.70 -3.77
CA TYR A 88 -0.47 -3.56 -4.77
C TYR A 88 -0.48 -2.83 -6.11
N VAL A 89 -0.03 -3.52 -7.16
CA VAL A 89 0.02 -3.00 -8.53
C VAL A 89 -0.81 -3.91 -9.41
N ALA A 90 -1.61 -3.35 -10.31
CA ALA A 90 -2.41 -4.13 -11.25
C ALA A 90 -1.50 -5.09 -12.06
N PRO A 91 -1.91 -6.35 -12.32
CA PRO A 91 -1.05 -7.34 -12.97
C PRO A 91 -0.45 -6.89 -14.32
N ASP A 92 -1.23 -6.14 -15.11
CA ASP A 92 -0.83 -5.55 -16.39
C ASP A 92 0.10 -4.33 -16.24
N ALA A 93 0.17 -3.74 -15.05
CA ALA A 93 0.98 -2.57 -14.73
C ALA A 93 2.30 -2.91 -13.99
N VAL A 94 2.56 -4.20 -13.71
CA VAL A 94 3.79 -4.65 -13.04
C VAL A 94 5.03 -4.36 -13.91
N GLY A 95 6.13 -3.96 -13.27
CA GLY A 95 7.40 -3.68 -13.95
C GLY A 95 7.49 -2.30 -14.61
N GLN A 96 6.41 -1.51 -14.58
CA GLN A 96 6.36 -0.16 -15.19
C GLN A 96 6.77 0.98 -14.22
N GLY A 97 7.26 0.62 -13.02
CA GLY A 97 7.76 1.59 -12.03
C GLY A 97 6.68 2.30 -11.21
N HIS A 98 5.39 1.92 -11.32
CA HIS A 98 4.33 2.50 -10.49
C HIS A 98 4.55 2.26 -9.00
N GLY A 99 5.02 1.07 -8.62
CA GLY A 99 5.28 0.74 -7.22
C GLY A 99 6.27 1.69 -6.55
N THR A 100 7.38 1.97 -7.23
CA THR A 100 8.40 2.92 -6.74
C THR A 100 7.85 4.34 -6.59
N LYS A 101 7.04 4.80 -7.56
CA LYS A 101 6.45 6.14 -7.52
C LYS A 101 5.39 6.26 -6.42
N LEU A 102 4.54 5.26 -6.24
CA LEU A 102 3.57 5.18 -5.15
C LEU A 102 4.27 5.30 -3.78
N TYR A 103 5.32 4.50 -3.55
CA TYR A 103 6.05 4.59 -2.29
C TYR A 103 6.77 5.92 -2.09
N ARG A 104 7.35 6.53 -3.13
CA ARG A 104 7.94 7.88 -3.01
C ARG A 104 6.94 8.92 -2.52
N HIS A 105 5.73 8.92 -3.07
CA HIS A 105 4.67 9.81 -2.61
C HIS A 105 4.23 9.51 -1.17
N LEU A 106 4.08 8.22 -0.85
CA LEU A 106 3.73 7.79 0.50
C LEU A 106 4.78 8.20 1.54
N PHE A 107 6.07 8.00 1.27
CA PHE A 107 7.14 8.38 2.20
C PHE A 107 7.28 9.88 2.33
N LEU A 108 7.13 10.64 1.24
CA LEU A 108 7.11 12.10 1.29
C LEU A 108 5.98 12.63 2.20
N ALA A 109 4.80 11.99 2.17
CA ALA A 109 3.70 12.35 3.07
C ALA A 109 4.03 11.99 4.54
N LEU A 110 4.73 10.87 4.77
CA LEU A 110 5.14 10.44 6.12
C LEU A 110 6.25 11.29 6.73
N ASP A 111 7.08 11.98 5.93
CA ASP A 111 8.13 12.88 6.42
C ASP A 111 7.58 14.04 7.27
N ALA A 112 6.31 14.42 7.04
CA ALA A 112 5.60 15.43 7.84
C ALA A 112 5.03 14.88 9.16
N THR A 113 5.27 13.61 9.50
CA THR A 113 4.71 12.93 10.67
C THR A 113 5.80 12.48 11.65
N PRO A 114 5.44 12.07 12.89
CA PRO A 114 6.41 11.49 13.83
C PRO A 114 6.95 10.10 13.45
N VAL A 115 6.54 9.52 12.32
CA VAL A 115 7.00 8.19 11.88
C VAL A 115 8.52 8.18 11.73
N LYS A 116 9.15 7.11 12.21
CA LYS A 116 10.61 6.89 12.18
C LYS A 116 11.01 5.61 11.47
N GLN A 117 10.08 4.68 11.25
CA GLN A 117 10.37 3.40 10.66
C GLN A 117 9.17 2.88 9.87
N ALA A 118 9.43 2.41 8.65
CA ALA A 118 8.50 1.65 7.83
C ALA A 118 8.95 0.18 7.79
N ILE A 119 8.00 -0.73 7.98
CA ILE A 119 8.20 -2.17 7.87
C ILE A 119 7.37 -2.68 6.69
N ALA A 120 7.95 -3.52 5.85
CA ALA A 120 7.21 -4.25 4.84
C ALA A 120 7.31 -5.75 5.13
N ILE A 121 6.17 -6.43 5.17
CA ILE A 121 6.10 -7.87 5.32
C ILE A 121 5.85 -8.47 3.94
N VAL A 122 6.83 -9.23 3.43
CA VAL A 122 6.79 -9.74 2.05
C VAL A 122 6.75 -11.27 2.05
N THR A 123 5.65 -11.85 1.56
CA THR A 123 5.58 -13.29 1.29
C THR A 123 6.61 -13.67 0.21
N ARG A 124 7.34 -14.76 0.44
CA ARG A 124 8.35 -15.28 -0.49
C ARG A 124 7.87 -16.60 -1.13
N PRO A 125 8.24 -16.89 -2.39
CA PRO A 125 9.12 -16.09 -3.27
C PRO A 125 8.42 -14.89 -3.91
N ASN A 126 9.07 -13.72 -3.91
CA ASN A 126 8.58 -12.52 -4.60
C ASN A 126 9.74 -11.57 -4.98
N PRO A 127 10.53 -11.89 -6.02
CA PRO A 127 11.72 -11.13 -6.39
C PRO A 127 11.39 -9.69 -6.84
N ALA A 128 10.21 -9.45 -7.41
CA ALA A 128 9.78 -8.13 -7.82
C ALA A 128 9.58 -7.20 -6.60
N SER A 129 8.88 -7.69 -5.57
CA SER A 129 8.70 -6.94 -4.32
C SER A 129 10.03 -6.73 -3.59
N VAL A 130 10.89 -7.77 -3.50
CA VAL A 130 12.22 -7.63 -2.88
C VAL A 130 13.04 -6.53 -3.56
N LYS A 131 13.15 -6.57 -4.88
CA LYS A 131 13.89 -5.55 -5.65
C LYS A 131 13.32 -4.15 -5.46
N LEU A 132 11.99 -4.01 -5.45
CA LEU A 132 11.33 -2.72 -5.19
C LEU A 132 11.74 -2.14 -3.83
N HIS A 133 11.70 -2.96 -2.78
CA HIS A 133 12.04 -2.54 -1.41
C HIS A 133 13.53 -2.18 -1.31
N GLU A 134 14.43 -3.01 -1.84
CA GLU A 134 15.87 -2.73 -1.88
C GLU A 134 16.19 -1.41 -2.60
N GLN A 135 15.55 -1.15 -3.74
CA GLN A 135 15.71 0.11 -4.49
C GLN A 135 15.27 1.36 -3.71
N LEU A 136 14.39 1.19 -2.73
CA LEU A 136 13.91 2.27 -1.85
C LEU A 136 14.68 2.32 -0.52
N GLY A 137 15.76 1.54 -0.38
CA GLY A 137 16.63 1.55 0.79
C GLY A 137 16.15 0.70 1.96
N PHE A 138 15.14 -0.16 1.77
CA PHE A 138 14.79 -1.15 2.78
C PHE A 138 15.91 -2.18 2.93
N GLN A 139 16.06 -2.69 4.14
CA GLN A 139 16.99 -3.76 4.47
C GLN A 139 16.19 -4.97 4.97
N THR A 140 16.56 -6.17 4.52
CA THR A 140 15.99 -7.41 5.05
C THR A 140 16.50 -7.64 6.47
N VAL A 141 15.57 -7.81 7.40
CA VAL A 141 15.85 -8.02 8.84
C VAL A 141 15.27 -9.33 9.39
N GLY A 142 14.68 -10.15 8.52
CA GLY A 142 14.02 -11.43 8.84
C GLY A 142 13.37 -12.04 7.60
#